data_AF-F9P6H1-F1
#
_entry.id   AF-F9P6H1-F1
#
_cell.length_a   1.000
_cell.length_b   1.000
_cell.length_c   1.000
_cell.angle_alpha   90.00
_cell.angle_beta   90.00
_cell.angle_gamma   90.00
#
_symmetry.space_group_name_H-M   'P 1'
#
loop_
_entity.id
_entity.type
_entity.pdbx_description
1 polymer ?
#
loop_
_entity_poly.entity_id
_entity_poly.type
_entity_poly.pdbx_seq_one_letter_code
_entity_poly.pdbx_strand_id
1 'polypeptide(L)'
;MSIVYLPIIVGAIAFGIGFDAFFTLFHKILFVGDNTWLFDPRKDPVIWILPEEFFRHTFLLFFAFYEGFALLLYSWSKKSYLKKKGN
;
A
#
# COMPACT_ATOMS: atom_id res chain seq x y z
N MET A 1 -5.96 9.54 14.27
CA MET A 1 -5.09 10.49 13.54
C MET A 1 -3.87 9.78 12.95
N SER A 2 -3.22 8.87 13.67
CA SER A 2 -1.92 8.29 13.25
C SER A 2 -1.94 7.43 11.98
N ILE A 3 -3.05 6.75 11.68
CA ILE A 3 -3.15 5.81 10.56
C ILE A 3 -3.21 6.49 9.18
N VAL A 4 -3.73 7.73 9.11
CA VAL A 4 -3.91 8.54 7.88
C VAL A 4 -2.56 8.96 7.25
N TYR A 5 -1.50 9.02 8.04
CA TYR A 5 -0.18 9.45 7.55
C TYR A 5 0.69 8.31 7.05
N LEU A 6 0.29 7.05 7.32
CA LEU A 6 1.09 5.88 7.00
C LEU A 6 1.32 5.75 5.48
N PRO A 7 0.32 5.88 4.60
CA PRO A 7 0.54 5.78 3.15
C PRO A 7 1.46 6.88 2.62
N ILE A 8 1.37 8.09 3.19
CA ILE A 8 2.19 9.24 2.79
C ILE A 8 3.66 8.99 3.14
N ILE A 9 3.94 8.51 4.35
CA ILE A 9 5.30 8.20 4.80
C ILE A 9 5.88 7.07 3.96
N VAL A 10 5.11 6.00 3.73
CA VAL A 10 5.54 4.86 2.92
C VAL A 10 5.82 5.31 1.47
N GLY A 11 4.96 6.15 0.88
CA GLY A 11 5.17 6.70 -0.46
C GLY A 11 6.42 7.58 -0.55
N ALA A 12 6.69 8.41 0.46
CA ALA A 12 7.90 9.24 0.51
C ALA A 12 9.18 8.38 0.59
N ILE A 13 9.18 7.32 1.40
CA ILE A 13 10.28 6.37 1.48
C ILE A 13 10.48 5.67 0.14
N ALA A 14 9.41 5.17 -0.47
CA ALA A 14 9.45 4.49 -1.77
C ALA A 14 10.04 5.38 -2.87
N PHE A 15 9.66 6.67 -2.89
CA PHE A 15 10.23 7.64 -3.82
C PHE A 15 11.72 7.88 -3.59
N GLY A 16 12.17 7.93 -2.33
CA GLY A 16 13.58 8.19 -1.98
C GLY A 16 14.52 7.02 -2.27
N ILE A 17 14.07 5.77 -2.12
CA ILE A 17 14.91 4.57 -2.30
C ILE A 17 14.79 3.92 -3.69
N GLY A 18 13.80 4.34 -4.49
CA GLY A 18 13.52 3.77 -5.80
C GLY A 18 12.67 2.49 -5.74
N PHE A 19 12.09 2.13 -6.89
CA PHE A 19 11.11 1.03 -6.98
C PHE A 19 11.70 -0.33 -6.60
N ASP A 20 12.86 -0.72 -7.16
CA ASP A 20 13.44 -2.05 -6.93
C ASP A 20 13.75 -2.32 -5.45
N ALA A 21 14.34 -1.33 -4.77
CA ALA A 21 14.68 -1.40 -3.36
C ALA A 21 13.40 -1.45 -2.51
N PHE A 22 12.42 -0.61 -2.82
CA PHE A 22 11.12 -0.60 -2.15
C PHE A 22 10.40 -1.94 -2.31
N PHE A 23 10.29 -2.45 -3.54
CA PHE A 23 9.61 -3.70 -3.86
C PHE A 23 10.25 -4.88 -3.14
N THR A 24 11.58 -4.96 -3.14
CA THR A 24 12.33 -6.00 -2.44
C THR A 24 12.12 -5.92 -0.93
N LEU A 25 12.22 -4.72 -0.35
CA LEU A 25 12.04 -4.53 1.09
C LEU A 25 10.61 -4.85 1.53
N PHE A 26 9.61 -4.41 0.76
CA PHE A 26 8.20 -4.70 0.99
C PHE A 26 7.93 -6.20 1.07
N HIS A 27 8.43 -6.99 0.12
CA HIS A 27 8.24 -8.44 0.13
C HIS A 27 8.98 -9.11 1.29
N LYS A 28 10.21 -8.68 1.59
CA LYS A 28 10.96 -9.21 2.74
C LYS A 28 10.27 -8.95 4.08
N ILE A 29 9.58 -7.82 4.22
CA ILE A 29 8.85 -7.47 5.44
C ILE A 29 7.52 -8.23 5.55
N LEU A 30 6.75 -8.34 4.46
CA LEU A 30 5.44 -8.99 4.49
C LEU A 30 5.50 -10.52 4.41
N PHE A 31 6.52 -11.06 3.73
CA PHE A 31 6.68 -12.48 3.47
C PHE A 31 8.01 -12.98 4.06
N VAL A 32 8.16 -12.78 5.38
CA VAL A 32 9.38 -13.17 6.09
C VAL A 32 9.63 -14.67 5.95
N GLY A 33 10.82 -15.03 5.45
CA GLY A 33 11.22 -16.42 5.24
C GLY A 33 10.66 -17.07 3.97
N ASP A 34 9.92 -16.32 3.15
CA ASP A 34 9.40 -16.79 1.87
C ASP A 34 10.08 -16.07 0.69
N ASN A 35 10.33 -16.83 -0.37
CA ASN A 35 10.96 -16.40 -1.61
C ASN A 35 10.08 -16.66 -2.85
N THR A 36 8.81 -17.05 -2.67
CA THR A 36 7.87 -17.30 -3.78
C THR A 36 7.60 -16.08 -4.67
N TRP A 37 7.92 -14.88 -4.19
CA TRP A 37 7.86 -13.62 -4.95
C TRP A 37 9.05 -13.41 -5.92
N LEU A 38 10.09 -14.25 -5.84
CA LEU A 38 11.21 -14.25 -6.79
C LEU A 38 10.90 -15.18 -7.97
N PHE A 39 10.41 -14.59 -9.06
CA PHE A 39 10.09 -15.32 -10.29
C PHE A 39 11.33 -15.56 -11.15
N ASP A 40 11.46 -16.79 -11.67
CA ASP A 40 12.46 -17.16 -12.68
C ASP A 40 11.85 -16.91 -14.08
N PRO A 41 12.41 -15.99 -14.90
CA PRO A 41 11.88 -15.70 -16.23
C PRO A 41 11.76 -16.91 -17.17
N ARG A 42 12.47 -18.00 -16.88
CA ARG A 42 12.41 -19.26 -17.64
C ARG A 42 11.26 -20.18 -17.23
N LYS A 43 10.76 -20.06 -15.99
CA LYS A 43 9.76 -20.96 -15.40
C LYS A 43 8.45 -20.25 -15.09
N ASP A 44 8.50 -18.94 -14.89
CA ASP A 44 7.41 -18.11 -14.42
C ASP A 44 7.09 -17.01 -15.46
N PRO A 45 6.42 -17.34 -16.58
CA PRO A 45 6.08 -16.36 -17.62
C PRO A 45 5.23 -15.18 -17.12
N VAL A 46 4.60 -15.33 -15.95
CA VAL A 46 3.84 -14.26 -15.30
C VAL A 46 4.68 -13.00 -15.02
N ILE A 47 6.02 -13.13 -14.89
CA ILE A 47 6.89 -11.98 -14.68
C ILE A 47 6.80 -10.95 -15.82
N TRP A 48 6.49 -11.39 -17.04
CA TRP A 48 6.40 -10.53 -18.23
C TRP A 48 5.16 -9.64 -18.23
N ILE A 49 4.11 -10.01 -17.52
CA ILE A 49 2.87 -9.22 -17.40
C ILE A 49 2.85 -8.35 -16.14
N LEU A 50 3.87 -8.47 -15.27
CA LEU A 50 4.03 -7.71 -14.03
C LEU A 50 5.24 -6.76 -14.09
N PRO A 51 5.29 -5.82 -15.05
CA PRO A 51 6.37 -4.85 -15.11
C PRO A 51 6.32 -3.90 -13.92
N GLU A 52 7.45 -3.23 -13.65
CA GLU A 52 7.55 -2.18 -12.62
C GLU A 52 6.39 -1.18 -12.69
N GLU A 53 6.09 -0.67 -13.89
CA GLU A 53 4.99 0.28 -14.12
C GLU A 53 3.67 -0.24 -13.54
N PHE A 54 3.33 -1.49 -13.82
CA PHE A 54 2.09 -2.10 -13.35
C PHE A 54 2.03 -2.13 -11.82
N PHE A 55 3.13 -2.52 -11.16
CA PHE A 55 3.19 -2.54 -9.69
C PHE A 55 3.10 -1.14 -9.10
N ARG A 56 3.76 -0.13 -9.69
CA ARG A 56 3.67 1.25 -9.19
C ARG A 56 2.23 1.77 -9.23
N HIS A 57 1.52 1.55 -10.34
CA HIS A 57 0.11 1.92 -10.45
C HIS A 57 -0.76 1.16 -9.43
N THR A 58 -0.50 -0.14 -9.26
CA THR A 58 -1.24 -0.98 -8.30
C THR A 58 -1.03 -0.51 -6.86
N PHE A 59 0.20 -0.17 -6.46
CA PHE A 59 0.48 0.39 -5.14
C PHE A 59 -0.21 1.74 -4.94
N LEU A 60 -0.17 2.63 -5.93
CA LEU A 60 -0.85 3.92 -5.84
C LEU A 60 -2.36 3.75 -5.68
N LEU A 61 -2.96 2.85 -6.45
CA LEU A 61 -4.39 2.54 -6.36
C LEU A 61 -4.76 1.95 -5.00
N PHE A 62 -3.95 1.01 -4.50
CA PHE A 62 -4.14 0.42 -3.17
C PHE A 62 -4.11 1.48 -2.07
N PHE A 63 -3.10 2.36 -2.06
CA PHE A 63 -3.00 3.43 -1.07
C PHE A 63 -4.15 4.44 -1.18
N ALA A 64 -4.58 4.79 -2.39
CA ALA A 64 -5.73 5.67 -2.59
C ALA A 64 -7.02 5.08 -2.02
N PHE A 65 -7.29 3.79 -2.24
CA PHE A 65 -8.46 3.12 -1.66
C PHE A 65 -8.36 2.99 -0.15
N TYR A 66 -7.19 2.59 0.37
CA TYR A 66 -6.96 2.48 1.80
C TYR A 66 -7.22 3.80 2.53
N GLU A 67 -6.63 4.89 2.03
CA GLU A 67 -6.76 6.22 2.62
C GLU A 67 -8.19 6.76 2.48
N GLY A 68 -8.79 6.60 1.29
CA GLY A 68 -10.17 6.99 1.04
C GLY A 68 -11.14 6.30 2.00
N PHE A 69 -10.99 4.98 2.21
CA PHE A 69 -11.83 4.23 3.14
C PHE A 69 -11.61 4.66 4.60
N ALA A 70 -10.36 4.88 5.01
CA ALA A 70 -10.03 5.36 6.35
C ALA A 70 -10.65 6.74 6.63
N LEU A 71 -10.56 7.68 5.68
CA LEU A 71 -11.15 9.02 5.78
C LEU A 71 -12.68 8.98 5.84
N LEU A 72 -13.31 8.11 5.05
CA LEU A 72 -14.76 7.90 5.07
C LEU A 72 -15.23 7.38 6.43
N LEU A 73 -14.60 6.32 6.94
CA LEU A 73 -14.92 5.76 8.26
C LEU A 73 -14.68 6.77 9.38
N TYR A 74 -13.58 7.51 9.33
CA TYR A 74 -13.27 8.56 10.30
C TYR A 74 -14.34 9.65 10.30
N SER A 75 -14.72 10.14 9.12
CA SER A 75 -15.74 11.19 8.97
C SER A 75 -17.10 10.71 9.47
N TRP A 76 -17.45 9.45 9.19
CA TRP A 76 -18.70 8.84 9.65
C TRP A 76 -18.74 8.65 11.17
N SER A 77 -17.63 8.18 11.77
CA SER A 77 -17.48 8.04 13.21
C SER A 77 -17.58 9.39 13.92
N LYS A 78 -16.88 10.42 13.42
CA LYS A 78 -16.95 11.78 13.96
C LYS A 78 -18.36 12.34 13.90
N LYS A 79 -19.06 12.20 12.76
CA LYS A 79 -20.45 12.64 12.60
C LYS A 79 -21.38 11.95 13.61
N SER A 80 -21.22 10.64 13.80
CA SER A 80 -22.02 9.84 14.72
C SER A 80 -21.77 10.21 16.18
N TYR A 81 -20.51 10.45 16.56
CA TYR A 81 -20.13 10.93 17.89
C TYR A 81 -20.75 12.30 18.20
N LEU A 82 -20.66 13.25 17.26
CA LEU A 82 -21.23 14.59 17.43
C LEU A 82 -22.76 14.55 17.53
N LYS A 83 -23.44 13.70 16.74
CA LYS A 83 -24.89 13.50 16.83
C LYS A 83 -25.31 12.96 18.21
N LYS A 84 -24.54 12.04 18.80
CA LYS A 84 -24.82 11.49 20.14
C LYS A 84 -24.60 12.51 21.27
N LYS A 85 -23.66 13.45 21.13
CA LYS A 85 -23.39 14.49 22.13
C LYS A 85 -24.44 15.61 22.14
N GLY A 86 -25.11 15.86 21.00
CA GLY A 86 -26.12 16.89 20.85
C GLY A 86 -27.56 16.45 21.16
N ASN A 87 -27.79 15.16 21.39
CA ASN A 87 -29.05 14.56 21.84
C ASN A 87 -28.96 14.22 23.33
#